data_AF-A0A9D3QAJ4-F1
#
_entry.id   AF-A0A9D3QAJ4-F1
#
_cell.length_a   1.000
_cell.length_b   1.000
_cell.length_c   1.000
_cell.angle_alpha   90.00
_cell.angle_beta   90.00
_cell.angle_gamma   90.00
#
_symmetry.space_group_name_H-M   'P 1'
#
loop_
_entity.id
_entity.type
_entity.pdbx_description
1 polymer ?
#
loop_
_entity_poly.entity_id
_entity_poly.type
_entity_poly.pdbx_seq_one_letter_code
_entity_poly.pdbx_strand_id
1 'polypeptide(L)'
;MMKKSKNASESVAYPALEWNDIKFQDVIGEGNFGQVLKARIKKDGMRMDAAIKRMKEYASKDDHRDFAGELEVLCKLGHHPNIINLLGACEHRGYLYLAIEYAPHGNLLDFLRKSRVLETDPAFAIANSTASTLSSQQLLHFAADVARGMDYLSQKQFIHRDLAARNILVGENYVAKIADFGLSRGQEVYVKKTMGRLPVRWMAIESLNYSVYTTNSDVWSYGVLLWEVVSLGGTPYCGMTCAELYEKLPHGYRLEKPLNCDDEVYDLMRQCWREKPYERPSFSQILVSLNRMLEERKTYVNTTLYEKFTYAGIDCSAEEAG
;
A
#
# COMPACT_ATOMS: atom_id res chain seq x y z
N MET A 1 3.51 -38.79 36.07
CA MET A 1 4.02 -37.48 35.58
C MET A 1 4.16 -37.53 34.06
N MET A 2 3.14 -37.09 33.33
CA MET A 2 3.20 -36.94 31.87
C MET A 2 3.93 -35.64 31.54
N LYS A 3 5.11 -35.73 30.93
CA LYS A 3 5.78 -34.59 30.30
C LYS A 3 5.04 -34.27 29.01
N LYS A 4 4.28 -33.17 28.98
CA LYS A 4 3.80 -32.54 27.75
C LYS A 4 5.03 -32.15 26.91
N SER A 5 5.20 -32.78 25.75
CA SER A 5 6.23 -32.38 24.79
C SER A 5 5.76 -31.11 24.06
N LYS A 6 6.73 -30.26 23.77
CA LYS A 6 6.61 -28.93 23.18
C LYS A 6 5.79 -28.96 21.87
N ASN A 7 4.88 -28.00 21.71
CA ASN A 7 4.31 -27.64 20.40
C ASN A 7 5.47 -27.31 19.45
N ALA A 8 5.66 -28.13 18.43
CA ALA A 8 6.40 -27.74 17.24
C ALA A 8 5.57 -26.68 16.51
N SER A 9 6.17 -25.52 16.18
CA SER A 9 5.56 -24.61 15.22
C SER A 9 5.45 -25.36 13.89
N GLU A 10 4.24 -25.56 13.38
CA GLU A 10 4.03 -26.09 12.03
C GLU A 10 4.77 -25.18 11.05
N SER A 11 5.72 -25.75 10.28
CA SER A 11 6.39 -25.04 9.21
C SER A 11 5.36 -24.67 8.15
N VAL A 12 5.20 -23.39 7.85
CA VAL A 12 4.32 -22.90 6.78
C VAL A 12 4.72 -23.58 5.47
N ALA A 13 3.79 -24.28 4.81
CA ALA A 13 4.03 -24.83 3.49
C ALA A 13 4.00 -23.69 2.46
N TYR A 14 5.10 -23.49 1.74
CA TYR A 14 5.24 -22.49 0.68
C TYR A 14 5.76 -23.12 -0.61
N PRO A 15 5.50 -22.52 -1.79
CA PRO A 15 6.08 -22.99 -3.04
C PRO A 15 7.61 -22.84 -2.99
N ALA A 16 8.33 -23.95 -2.92
CA ALA A 16 9.79 -23.94 -2.87
C ALA A 16 10.38 -23.57 -4.23
N LEU A 17 11.42 -22.74 -4.23
CA LEU A 17 12.25 -22.44 -5.40
C LEU A 17 13.66 -23.02 -5.22
N GLU A 18 14.17 -23.59 -6.30
CA GLU A 18 15.56 -24.05 -6.36
C GLU A 18 16.51 -22.86 -6.50
N TRP A 19 17.56 -22.82 -5.68
CA TRP A 19 18.53 -21.72 -5.71
C TRP A 19 19.13 -21.49 -7.11
N ASN A 20 19.43 -22.59 -7.82
CA ASN A 20 20.03 -22.55 -9.16
C ASN A 20 19.07 -22.03 -10.23
N ASP A 21 17.77 -21.97 -9.94
CA ASP A 21 16.74 -21.45 -10.83
C ASP A 21 16.52 -19.94 -10.65
N ILE A 22 17.26 -19.28 -9.75
CA ILE A 22 17.20 -17.83 -9.51
C ILE A 22 18.41 -17.14 -10.16
N LYS A 23 18.14 -16.21 -11.08
CA LYS A 23 19.16 -15.34 -11.69
C LYS A 23 18.95 -13.89 -11.25
N PHE A 24 19.73 -13.47 -10.26
CA PHE A 24 19.71 -12.10 -9.74
C PHE A 24 20.16 -11.09 -10.78
N GLN A 25 19.59 -9.89 -10.70
CA GLN A 25 19.90 -8.71 -11.49
C GLN A 25 20.12 -7.52 -10.53
N ASP A 26 19.71 -6.33 -10.95
CA ASP A 26 19.91 -5.09 -10.21
C ASP A 26 19.11 -5.05 -8.90
N VAL A 27 19.65 -4.30 -7.96
CA VAL A 27 18.93 -3.87 -6.77
C VAL A 27 17.88 -2.84 -7.20
N ILE A 28 16.61 -3.11 -6.88
CA ILE A 28 15.48 -2.26 -7.27
C ILE A 28 14.85 -1.53 -6.08
N GLY A 29 15.27 -1.84 -4.86
CA GLY A 29 14.84 -1.12 -3.68
C GLY A 29 15.51 -1.63 -2.42
N GLU A 30 15.46 -0.79 -1.38
CA GLU A 30 15.71 -1.19 -0.01
C GLU A 30 14.41 -1.02 0.77
N GLY A 31 13.98 -2.08 1.45
CA GLY A 31 12.82 -2.08 2.32
C GLY A 31 13.24 -2.15 3.79
N ASN A 32 12.25 -2.07 4.69
CA ASN A 32 12.46 -2.13 6.14
C ASN A 32 13.28 -3.34 6.60
N PHE A 33 13.10 -4.50 5.97
CA PHE A 33 13.75 -5.76 6.35
C PHE A 33 15.05 -6.05 5.59
N GLY A 34 15.31 -5.32 4.50
CA GLY A 34 16.50 -5.58 3.69
C GLY A 34 16.43 -5.06 2.26
N GLN A 35 16.84 -5.89 1.31
CA GLN A 35 17.02 -5.47 -0.09
C GLN A 35 16.06 -6.22 -1.01
N VAL A 36 15.55 -5.51 -2.00
CA VAL A 36 14.75 -6.07 -3.09
C VAL A 36 15.60 -6.06 -4.35
N LEU A 37 15.77 -7.24 -4.95
CA LEU A 37 16.52 -7.41 -6.19
C LEU A 37 15.58 -7.85 -7.30
N LYS A 38 15.76 -7.31 -8.51
CA LYS A 38 15.14 -7.91 -9.68
C LYS A 38 15.80 -9.25 -9.97
N ALA A 39 15.04 -10.23 -10.43
CA ALA A 39 15.57 -11.52 -10.84
C ALA A 39 14.73 -12.13 -11.97
N ARG A 40 15.34 -13.07 -12.68
CA ARG A 40 14.65 -14.05 -13.52
C ARG A 40 14.61 -15.38 -12.78
N ILE A 41 13.43 -15.92 -12.55
CA ILE A 41 13.24 -17.24 -11.92
C ILE A 41 12.77 -18.27 -12.94
N LYS A 42 13.05 -19.55 -12.68
CA LYS A 42 12.41 -20.68 -13.37
C LYS A 42 11.46 -21.38 -12.40
N LYS A 43 10.18 -21.48 -12.77
CA LYS A 43 9.14 -22.15 -12.01
C LYS A 43 8.27 -22.95 -12.97
N ASP A 44 8.01 -24.22 -12.64
CA ASP A 44 7.18 -25.13 -13.46
C ASP A 44 7.62 -25.19 -14.94
N GLY A 45 8.93 -25.11 -15.17
CA GLY A 45 9.53 -25.10 -16.51
C GLY A 45 9.49 -23.75 -17.25
N MET A 46 8.75 -22.76 -16.74
CA MET A 46 8.63 -21.42 -17.33
C MET A 46 9.60 -20.43 -16.69
N ARG A 47 10.14 -19.49 -17.49
CA ARG A 47 10.96 -18.39 -17.00
C ARG A 47 10.13 -17.12 -16.91
N MET A 48 10.22 -16.42 -15.79
CA MET A 48 9.49 -15.18 -15.53
C MET A 48 10.33 -14.20 -14.71
N ASP A 49 9.95 -12.92 -14.77
CA ASP A 49 10.53 -11.89 -13.92
C ASP A 49 9.95 -11.98 -12.50
N ALA A 50 10.79 -11.71 -11.51
CA ALA A 50 10.44 -11.69 -10.11
C ALA A 50 11.18 -10.57 -9.38
N ALA A 51 10.60 -10.10 -8.27
CA ALA A 51 11.32 -9.35 -7.26
C ALA A 51 11.69 -10.29 -6.12
N ILE A 52 12.97 -10.35 -5.78
CA ILE A 52 13.48 -11.17 -4.67
C ILE A 52 13.70 -10.25 -3.47
N LYS A 53 12.86 -10.41 -2.44
CA LYS A 53 13.08 -9.78 -1.13
C LYS A 53 14.04 -10.67 -0.33
N ARG A 54 15.13 -10.09 0.16
CA ARG A 54 16.06 -10.77 1.08
C ARG A 54 16.31 -9.92 2.31
N MET A 55 16.50 -10.58 3.45
CA MET A 55 16.92 -9.91 4.68
C MET A 55 18.39 -9.47 4.60
N LYS A 56 18.74 -8.38 5.29
CA LYS A 56 20.14 -7.95 5.51
C LYS A 56 20.82 -8.89 6.53
N GLU A 57 22.16 -8.99 6.46
CA GLU A 57 22.94 -9.90 7.34
C GLU A 57 22.82 -9.59 8.84
N TYR A 58 22.45 -8.36 9.19
CA TYR A 58 22.34 -7.87 10.58
C TYR A 58 20.89 -7.63 11.03
N ALA A 59 19.91 -8.35 10.44
CA ALA A 59 18.50 -8.21 10.80
C ALA A 59 18.23 -8.59 12.27
N SER A 60 17.36 -7.84 12.96
CA SER A 60 16.97 -8.13 14.33
C SER A 60 16.05 -9.35 14.41
N LYS A 61 15.86 -9.92 15.62
CA LYS A 61 14.91 -11.04 15.81
C LYS A 61 13.47 -10.68 15.45
N ASP A 62 13.09 -9.42 15.59
CA ASP A 62 11.76 -8.95 15.21
C ASP A 62 11.65 -8.80 13.69
N ASP A 63 12.70 -8.35 12.99
CA ASP A 63 12.75 -8.32 11.53
C ASP A 63 12.61 -9.73 10.93
N HIS A 64 13.29 -10.72 11.50
CA HIS A 64 13.14 -12.13 11.11
C HIS A 64 11.70 -12.63 11.28
N ARG A 65 11.02 -12.21 12.35
CA ARG A 65 9.63 -12.63 12.62
C ARG A 65 8.65 -11.96 11.67
N ASP A 66 8.81 -10.67 11.41
CA ASP A 66 7.96 -9.93 10.48
C ASP A 66 8.16 -10.41 9.03
N PHE A 67 9.40 -10.73 8.63
CA PHE A 67 9.70 -11.30 7.31
C PHE A 67 9.15 -12.72 7.12
N ALA A 68 9.25 -13.58 8.13
CA ALA A 68 8.60 -14.90 8.11
C ALA A 68 7.06 -14.77 8.13
N GLY A 69 6.53 -13.78 8.85
CA GLY A 69 5.12 -13.45 8.86
C GLY A 69 4.61 -12.99 7.49
N GLU A 70 5.40 -12.20 6.74
CA GLU A 70 5.08 -11.79 5.38
C GLU A 70 4.93 -13.00 4.44
N LEU A 71 5.85 -13.98 4.52
CA LEU A 71 5.73 -15.24 3.79
C LEU A 71 4.44 -15.99 4.15
N GLU A 72 4.12 -16.10 5.43
CA GLU A 72 2.90 -16.77 5.91
C GLU A 72 1.63 -16.08 5.40
N VAL A 73 1.58 -14.76 5.46
CA VAL A 73 0.46 -13.95 4.95
C VAL A 73 0.28 -14.20 3.45
N LEU A 74 1.34 -14.08 2.66
CA LEU A 74 1.27 -14.26 1.22
C LEU A 74 0.85 -15.69 0.82
N CYS A 75 1.28 -16.71 1.56
CA CYS A 75 0.82 -18.08 1.34
C CYS A 75 -0.68 -18.24 1.62
N LYS A 76 -1.18 -17.67 2.72
CA LYS A 76 -2.59 -17.77 3.12
C LYS A 76 -3.54 -16.93 2.25
N LEU A 77 -3.08 -15.77 1.79
CA LEU A 77 -3.83 -14.93 0.87
C LEU A 77 -4.00 -15.62 -0.49
N GLY A 78 -3.04 -16.43 -0.93
CA GLY A 78 -3.10 -17.07 -2.24
C GLY A 78 -3.16 -16.06 -3.37
N HIS A 79 -3.77 -16.44 -4.50
CA HIS A 79 -3.81 -15.58 -5.68
C HIS A 79 -4.95 -14.55 -5.64
N HIS A 80 -4.63 -13.28 -5.87
CA HIS A 80 -5.59 -12.23 -6.19
C HIS A 80 -4.96 -11.20 -7.15
N PRO A 81 -5.68 -10.69 -8.18
CA PRO A 81 -5.10 -9.80 -9.18
C PRO A 81 -4.57 -8.48 -8.60
N ASN A 82 -5.21 -7.96 -7.54
CA ASN A 82 -4.84 -6.70 -6.87
C ASN A 82 -4.03 -6.88 -5.57
N ILE A 83 -3.42 -8.04 -5.38
CA ILE A 83 -2.44 -8.30 -4.32
C ILE A 83 -1.15 -8.77 -4.98
N ILE A 84 0.00 -8.33 -4.47
CA ILE A 84 1.29 -8.83 -4.97
C ILE A 84 1.43 -10.32 -4.61
N ASN A 85 1.64 -11.16 -5.61
CA ASN A 85 1.58 -12.61 -5.41
C ASN A 85 2.95 -13.19 -5.07
N LEU A 86 2.97 -14.17 -4.16
CA LEU A 86 4.14 -15.01 -3.93
C LEU A 86 4.32 -15.99 -5.09
N LEU A 87 5.49 -15.95 -5.72
CA LEU A 87 5.89 -16.92 -6.73
C LEU A 87 6.55 -18.14 -6.07
N GLY A 88 7.32 -17.92 -5.01
CA GLY A 88 7.87 -18.96 -4.16
C GLY A 88 8.93 -18.43 -3.21
N ALA A 89 9.53 -19.31 -2.43
CA ALA A 89 10.60 -18.96 -1.50
C ALA A 89 11.74 -19.99 -1.53
N CYS A 90 12.95 -19.53 -1.21
CA CYS A 90 14.15 -20.35 -1.17
C CYS A 90 14.95 -20.01 0.08
N GLU A 91 15.48 -21.03 0.76
CA GLU A 91 16.50 -20.84 1.79
C GLU A 91 17.87 -21.18 1.21
N HIS A 92 18.82 -20.24 1.31
CA HIS A 92 20.19 -20.48 0.85
C HIS A 92 21.19 -19.85 1.83
N ARG A 93 22.16 -20.66 2.29
CA ARG A 93 23.22 -20.24 3.23
C ARG A 93 22.68 -19.56 4.50
N GLY A 94 21.53 -20.02 5.01
CA GLY A 94 20.89 -19.48 6.21
C GLY A 94 20.06 -18.22 5.99
N TYR A 95 19.90 -17.76 4.74
CA TYR A 95 19.05 -16.63 4.39
C TYR A 95 17.79 -17.08 3.65
N LEU A 96 16.65 -16.51 4.02
CA LEU A 96 15.37 -16.69 3.35
C LEU A 96 15.22 -15.64 2.23
N TYR A 97 14.82 -16.12 1.05
CA TYR A 97 14.57 -15.32 -0.15
C TYR A 97 13.12 -15.51 -0.56
N LEU A 98 12.36 -14.42 -0.67
CA LEU A 98 10.98 -14.43 -1.13
C LEU A 98 10.93 -13.92 -2.57
N ALA A 99 10.52 -14.78 -3.49
CA ALA A 99 10.24 -14.38 -4.86
C ALA A 99 8.77 -13.98 -4.98
N ILE A 100 8.53 -12.70 -5.23
CA ILE A 100 7.21 -12.14 -5.49
C ILE A 100 7.12 -11.66 -6.93
N GLU A 101 5.88 -11.46 -7.39
CA GLU A 101 5.58 -10.86 -8.68
C GLU A 101 6.36 -9.55 -8.88
N TYR A 102 6.95 -9.36 -10.05
CA TYR A 102 7.64 -8.13 -10.39
C TYR A 102 6.65 -7.09 -10.92
N ALA A 103 6.65 -5.90 -10.31
CA ALA A 103 5.83 -4.77 -10.75
C ALA A 103 6.69 -3.76 -11.54
N PRO A 104 6.59 -3.71 -12.88
CA PRO A 104 7.54 -2.98 -13.71
C PRO A 104 7.48 -1.46 -13.56
N HIS A 105 6.38 -0.91 -13.02
CA HIS A 105 6.20 0.53 -12.87
C HIS A 105 6.50 1.06 -11.46
N GLY A 106 6.97 0.19 -10.55
CA GLY A 106 7.35 0.56 -9.19
C GLY A 106 6.15 0.82 -8.28
N ASN A 107 6.35 1.61 -7.22
CA ASN A 107 5.27 1.96 -6.29
C ASN A 107 4.38 3.09 -6.85
N LEU A 108 3.12 3.11 -6.42
CA LEU A 108 2.09 4.03 -6.90
C LEU A 108 2.39 5.48 -6.49
N LEU A 109 2.98 5.73 -5.32
CA LEU A 109 3.33 7.10 -4.90
C LEU A 109 4.30 7.76 -5.90
N ASP A 110 5.40 7.09 -6.22
CA ASP A 110 6.37 7.59 -7.21
C ASP A 110 5.76 7.66 -8.60
N PHE A 111 4.91 6.70 -8.96
CA PHE A 111 4.21 6.69 -10.23
C PHE A 111 3.27 7.91 -10.39
N LEU A 112 2.52 8.26 -9.33
CA LEU A 112 1.68 9.45 -9.29
C LEU A 112 2.52 10.73 -9.38
N ARG A 113 3.63 10.82 -8.64
CA ARG A 113 4.51 11.99 -8.68
C ARG A 113 5.16 12.18 -10.05
N LYS A 114 5.63 11.10 -10.68
CA LYS A 114 6.14 11.14 -12.07
C LYS A 114 5.09 11.56 -13.08
N SER A 115 3.80 11.44 -12.75
CA SER A 115 2.72 11.93 -13.61
C SER A 115 2.50 13.44 -13.54
N ARG A 116 3.06 14.16 -12.55
CA ARG A 116 2.95 15.62 -12.39
C ARG A 116 3.68 16.35 -13.51
N VAL A 117 3.07 16.35 -14.69
CA VAL A 117 3.79 16.68 -15.93
C VAL A 117 4.17 18.14 -16.02
N LEU A 118 3.48 19.04 -15.30
CA LEU A 118 3.94 20.42 -15.16
C LEU A 118 5.32 20.55 -14.48
N GLU A 119 5.71 19.60 -13.62
CA GLU A 119 7.03 19.57 -12.97
C GLU A 119 8.05 18.81 -13.83
N THR A 120 7.66 17.69 -14.43
CA THR A 120 8.59 16.79 -15.14
C THR A 120 8.81 17.13 -16.61
N ASP A 121 7.79 17.69 -17.29
CA ASP A 121 7.83 18.14 -18.69
C ASP A 121 6.86 19.34 -18.89
N PRO A 122 7.27 20.55 -18.47
CA PRO A 122 6.42 21.74 -18.53
C PRO A 122 5.95 22.09 -19.96
N ALA A 123 6.77 21.79 -20.97
CA ALA A 123 6.44 22.08 -22.36
C ALA A 123 5.24 21.23 -22.83
N PHE A 124 5.25 19.93 -22.53
CA PHE A 124 4.11 19.06 -22.79
C PHE A 124 2.88 19.48 -21.99
N ALA A 125 3.05 19.78 -20.70
CA ALA A 125 1.97 20.18 -19.80
C ALA A 125 1.19 21.39 -20.32
N ILE A 126 1.92 22.46 -20.69
CA ILE A 126 1.33 23.71 -21.20
C ILE A 126 0.70 23.49 -22.57
N ALA A 127 1.39 22.80 -23.49
CA ALA A 127 0.89 22.54 -24.83
C ALA A 127 -0.43 21.75 -24.83
N ASN A 128 -0.60 20.84 -23.87
CA ASN A 128 -1.80 20.01 -23.74
C ASN A 128 -2.77 20.50 -22.64
N SER A 129 -2.49 21.64 -22.00
CA SER A 129 -3.26 22.18 -20.88
C SER A 129 -3.57 21.15 -19.78
N THR A 130 -2.60 20.29 -19.45
CA THR A 130 -2.76 19.19 -18.48
C THR A 130 -1.70 19.22 -17.38
N ALA A 131 -2.14 18.98 -16.15
CA ALA A 131 -1.32 18.80 -14.96
C ALA A 131 -0.87 17.34 -14.78
N SER A 132 -1.49 16.38 -15.47
CA SER A 132 -1.09 14.98 -15.34
C SER A 132 -1.06 14.24 -16.67
N THR A 133 -0.15 13.27 -16.78
CA THR A 133 -0.23 12.24 -17.81
C THR A 133 -1.27 11.15 -17.50
N LEU A 134 -1.81 11.11 -16.27
CA LEU A 134 -2.88 10.21 -15.88
C LEU A 134 -4.24 10.88 -16.02
N SER A 135 -5.22 10.13 -16.51
CA SER A 135 -6.61 10.59 -16.60
C SER A 135 -7.39 10.35 -15.30
N SER A 136 -8.52 11.05 -15.14
CA SER A 136 -9.47 10.78 -14.05
C SER A 136 -9.86 9.30 -13.96
N GLN A 137 -10.03 8.63 -15.11
CA GLN A 137 -10.44 7.23 -15.15
C GLN A 137 -9.32 6.30 -14.64
N GLN A 138 -8.06 6.56 -15.02
CA GLN A 138 -6.91 5.78 -14.52
C GLN A 138 -6.73 5.94 -13.00
N LEU A 139 -6.89 7.16 -12.48
CA LEU A 139 -6.82 7.42 -11.03
C LEU A 139 -7.93 6.67 -10.27
N LEU A 140 -9.16 6.70 -10.77
CA LEU A 140 -10.27 5.93 -10.20
C LEU A 140 -10.06 4.41 -10.33
N HIS A 141 -9.44 3.93 -11.42
CA HIS A 141 -9.10 2.52 -11.57
C HIS A 141 -8.07 2.06 -10.53
N PHE A 142 -7.02 2.85 -10.26
CA PHE A 142 -6.08 2.52 -9.18
C PHE A 142 -6.79 2.45 -7.82
N ALA A 143 -7.69 3.40 -7.53
CA ALA A 143 -8.48 3.37 -6.32
C ALA A 143 -9.37 2.11 -6.22
N ALA A 144 -10.04 1.74 -7.30
CA ALA A 144 -10.92 0.58 -7.37
C ALA A 144 -10.14 -0.74 -7.23
N ASP A 145 -8.96 -0.84 -7.86
CA ASP A 145 -8.05 -1.97 -7.74
C ASP A 145 -7.62 -2.20 -6.29
N VAL A 146 -7.21 -1.15 -5.59
CA VAL A 146 -6.84 -1.23 -4.17
C VAL A 146 -8.06 -1.59 -3.32
N ALA A 147 -9.23 -1.01 -3.56
CA ALA A 147 -10.45 -1.34 -2.83
C ALA A 147 -10.82 -2.83 -2.99
N ARG A 148 -10.71 -3.37 -4.20
CA ARG A 148 -10.96 -4.78 -4.50
C ARG A 148 -9.98 -5.71 -3.79
N GLY A 149 -8.69 -5.36 -3.78
CA GLY A 149 -7.67 -6.11 -3.05
C GLY A 149 -7.89 -6.08 -1.53
N MET A 150 -8.28 -4.94 -0.97
CA MET A 150 -8.57 -4.80 0.46
C MET A 150 -9.87 -5.48 0.88
N ASP A 151 -10.89 -5.52 0.01
CA ASP A 151 -12.11 -6.29 0.23
C ASP A 151 -11.76 -7.78 0.37
N TYR A 152 -10.97 -8.32 -0.56
CA TYR A 152 -10.48 -9.70 -0.48
C TYR A 152 -9.67 -9.96 0.80
N LEU A 153 -8.75 -9.06 1.15
CA LEU A 153 -7.92 -9.16 2.35
C LEU A 153 -8.79 -9.20 3.62
N SER A 154 -9.82 -8.35 3.70
CA SER A 154 -10.75 -8.30 4.83
C SER A 154 -11.59 -9.58 4.96
N GLN A 155 -12.05 -10.15 3.85
CA GLN A 155 -12.77 -11.44 3.84
C GLN A 155 -11.89 -12.59 4.33
N LYS A 156 -10.57 -12.50 4.08
CA LYS A 156 -9.57 -13.43 4.61
C LYS A 156 -9.15 -13.13 6.06
N GLN A 157 -9.80 -12.18 6.74
CA GLN A 157 -9.56 -11.80 8.13
C GLN A 157 -8.13 -11.30 8.39
N PHE A 158 -7.53 -10.66 7.39
CA PHE A 158 -6.27 -9.95 7.55
C PHE A 158 -6.52 -8.45 7.80
N ILE A 159 -5.58 -7.83 8.49
CA ILE A 159 -5.48 -6.37 8.63
C ILE A 159 -4.10 -5.97 8.11
N HIS A 160 -4.05 -5.02 7.18
CA HIS A 160 -2.82 -4.57 6.54
C HIS A 160 -1.98 -3.70 7.47
N ARG A 161 -2.61 -2.72 8.14
CA ARG A 161 -2.02 -1.80 9.14
C ARG A 161 -1.02 -0.76 8.62
N ASP A 162 -0.72 -0.78 7.34
CA ASP A 162 0.20 0.16 6.68
C ASP A 162 -0.22 0.40 5.22
N LEU A 163 -1.52 0.59 5.00
CA LEU A 163 -2.04 0.86 3.67
C LEU A 163 -1.75 2.32 3.29
N ALA A 164 -0.93 2.51 2.27
CA ALA A 164 -0.52 3.81 1.74
C ALA A 164 -0.08 3.67 0.27
N ALA A 165 -0.05 4.76 -0.50
CA ALA A 165 0.34 4.70 -1.91
C ALA A 165 1.77 4.14 -2.14
N ARG A 166 2.70 4.35 -1.20
CA ARG A 166 4.05 3.76 -1.23
C ARG A 166 4.07 2.22 -1.17
N ASN A 167 3.02 1.62 -0.60
CA ASN A 167 2.87 0.17 -0.44
C ASN A 167 1.93 -0.44 -1.50
N ILE A 168 1.55 0.34 -2.52
CA ILE A 168 0.88 -0.18 -3.71
C ILE A 168 1.90 -0.24 -4.83
N LEU A 169 2.00 -1.37 -5.51
CA LEU A 169 2.83 -1.56 -6.68
C LEU A 169 1.98 -1.47 -7.96
N VAL A 170 2.55 -0.91 -9.02
CA VAL A 170 1.92 -0.80 -10.34
C VAL A 170 2.50 -1.89 -11.25
N GLY A 171 1.69 -2.93 -11.45
CA GLY A 171 2.03 -4.14 -12.20
C GLY A 171 1.92 -3.98 -13.71
N GLU A 172 2.07 -5.09 -14.44
CA GLU A 172 1.79 -5.12 -15.89
C GLU A 172 0.39 -4.59 -16.20
N ASN A 173 0.25 -3.93 -17.36
CA ASN A 173 -1.00 -3.30 -17.79
C ASN A 173 -1.57 -2.27 -16.79
N TYR A 174 -0.71 -1.69 -15.94
CA TYR A 174 -1.09 -0.70 -14.92
C TYR A 174 -2.08 -1.22 -13.86
N VAL A 175 -2.07 -2.52 -13.56
CA VAL A 175 -2.88 -3.07 -12.46
C VAL A 175 -2.25 -2.70 -11.12
N ALA A 176 -3.02 -2.07 -10.23
CA ALA A 176 -2.54 -1.76 -8.87
C ALA A 176 -2.63 -3.01 -7.97
N LYS A 177 -1.53 -3.26 -7.23
CA LYS A 177 -1.34 -4.43 -6.38
C LYS A 177 -0.86 -4.02 -5.00
N ILE A 178 -1.61 -4.42 -3.98
CA ILE A 178 -1.25 -4.18 -2.58
C ILE A 178 -0.02 -5.02 -2.23
N ALA A 179 0.96 -4.40 -1.59
CA ALA A 179 2.24 -4.99 -1.22
C ALA A 179 2.65 -4.61 0.22
N ASP A 180 3.79 -5.14 0.66
CA ASP A 180 4.39 -4.95 1.98
C ASP A 180 3.52 -5.40 3.17
N PHE A 181 3.43 -6.72 3.34
CA PHE A 181 2.67 -7.35 4.42
C PHE A 181 3.47 -7.52 5.73
N GLY A 182 4.63 -6.87 5.87
CA GLY A 182 5.49 -7.05 7.05
C GLY A 182 4.82 -6.70 8.38
N LEU A 183 3.88 -5.74 8.36
CA LEU A 183 3.08 -5.35 9.53
C LEU A 183 1.72 -6.05 9.60
N SER A 184 1.33 -6.82 8.58
CA SER A 184 0.02 -7.44 8.49
C SER A 184 -0.17 -8.57 9.50
N ARG A 185 -1.42 -8.78 9.94
CA ARG A 185 -1.78 -9.81 10.93
C ARG A 185 -3.10 -10.49 10.56
N GLY A 186 -3.17 -11.81 10.70
CA GLY A 186 -4.38 -12.61 10.46
C GLY A 186 -5.28 -12.71 11.70
N GLN A 187 -5.86 -11.60 12.12
CA GLN A 187 -6.77 -11.49 13.26
C GLN A 187 -7.79 -10.38 12.99
N GLU A 188 -9.03 -10.53 13.47
CA GLU A 188 -10.11 -9.54 13.30
C GLU A 188 -9.85 -8.23 14.08
N VAL A 189 -9.20 -8.33 15.24
CA VAL A 189 -8.76 -7.20 16.07
C VAL A 189 -7.34 -7.46 16.55
N TYR A 190 -6.47 -6.47 16.40
CA TYR A 190 -5.10 -6.52 16.88
C TYR A 190 -4.75 -5.32 17.76
N VAL A 191 -4.11 -5.56 18.90
CA VAL A 191 -3.59 -4.52 19.80
C VAL A 191 -2.08 -4.61 19.87
N LYS A 192 -1.37 -3.60 19.33
CA LYS A 192 0.10 -3.56 19.35
C LYS A 192 0.60 -3.26 20.77
N LYS A 193 1.55 -4.06 21.27
CA LYS A 193 2.16 -3.88 22.62
C LYS A 193 3.55 -3.22 22.61
N THR A 194 4.14 -2.99 21.43
CA THR A 194 5.51 -2.48 21.28
C THR A 194 5.55 -1.15 20.51
N MET A 195 6.42 -0.24 20.95
CA MET A 195 6.73 1.02 20.27
C MET A 195 7.67 0.74 19.10
N GLY A 196 7.24 1.03 17.87
CA GLY A 196 8.08 0.98 16.68
C GLY A 196 7.71 2.14 15.75
N ARG A 197 8.40 2.31 14.62
CA ARG A 197 7.99 3.30 13.61
C ARG A 197 6.55 2.98 13.15
N LEU A 198 5.73 4.01 13.08
CA LEU A 198 4.30 3.91 12.79
C LEU A 198 3.95 4.97 11.73
N PRO A 199 3.13 4.62 10.73
CA PRO A 199 2.75 5.54 9.65
C PRO A 199 1.66 6.51 10.13
N VAL A 200 1.99 7.40 11.08
CA VAL A 200 1.02 8.24 11.83
C VAL A 200 0.00 8.95 10.92
N ARG A 201 0.44 9.48 9.78
CA ARG A 201 -0.42 10.22 8.83
C ARG A 201 -1.52 9.36 8.17
N TRP A 202 -1.38 8.03 8.18
CA TRP A 202 -2.36 7.09 7.63
C TRP A 202 -3.19 6.38 8.71
N MET A 203 -2.84 6.55 9.99
CA MET A 203 -3.48 5.81 11.08
C MET A 203 -4.83 6.39 11.45
N ALA A 204 -5.77 5.50 11.75
CA ALA A 204 -7.06 5.87 12.33
C ALA A 204 -6.90 6.38 13.76
N ILE A 205 -7.86 7.18 14.23
CA ILE A 205 -7.85 7.78 15.58
C ILE A 205 -7.72 6.70 16.66
N GLU A 206 -8.44 5.58 16.53
CA GLU A 206 -8.37 4.47 17.49
C GLU A 206 -7.01 3.75 17.48
N SER A 207 -6.33 3.72 16.33
CA SER A 207 -4.99 3.15 16.19
C SER A 207 -3.94 4.08 16.80
N LEU A 208 -4.11 5.39 16.65
CA LEU A 208 -3.24 6.41 17.26
C LEU A 208 -3.35 6.37 18.79
N ASN A 209 -4.58 6.46 19.31
CA ASN A 209 -4.80 6.64 20.75
C ASN A 209 -4.70 5.35 21.55
N TYR A 210 -5.11 4.23 20.96
CA TYR A 210 -5.30 2.97 21.69
C TYR A 210 -4.57 1.79 21.06
N SER A 211 -3.79 2.01 19.98
CA SER A 211 -3.11 0.94 19.24
C SER A 211 -4.06 -0.18 18.78
N VAL A 212 -5.33 0.15 18.53
CA VAL A 212 -6.36 -0.77 18.02
C VAL A 212 -6.32 -0.77 16.50
N TYR A 213 -6.18 -1.96 15.92
CA TYR A 213 -6.20 -2.17 14.47
C TYR A 213 -7.31 -3.15 14.12
N THR A 214 -8.08 -2.81 13.08
CA THR A 214 -9.22 -3.57 12.54
C THR A 214 -9.32 -3.32 11.03
N THR A 215 -10.19 -4.05 10.33
CA THR A 215 -10.54 -3.69 8.93
C THR A 215 -11.03 -2.23 8.82
N ASN A 216 -11.75 -1.73 9.82
CA ASN A 216 -12.23 -0.34 9.81
C ASN A 216 -11.10 0.69 9.98
N SER A 217 -10.00 0.34 10.64
CA SER A 217 -8.82 1.21 10.66
C SER A 217 -8.09 1.20 9.31
N ASP A 218 -8.07 0.06 8.60
CA ASP A 218 -7.55 0.02 7.23
C ASP A 218 -8.43 0.84 6.26
N VAL A 219 -9.75 0.90 6.48
CA VAL A 219 -10.66 1.78 5.72
C VAL A 219 -10.27 3.25 5.89
N TRP A 220 -9.88 3.67 7.10
CA TRP A 220 -9.36 5.03 7.31
C TRP A 220 -8.10 5.28 6.48
N SER A 221 -7.13 4.36 6.54
CA SER A 221 -5.89 4.43 5.77
C SER A 221 -6.17 4.45 4.26
N TYR A 222 -7.17 3.70 3.80
CA TYR A 222 -7.65 3.74 2.41
C TYR A 222 -8.16 5.13 2.02
N GLY A 223 -8.91 5.81 2.89
CA GLY A 223 -9.33 7.19 2.63
C GLY A 223 -8.14 8.13 2.41
N VAL A 224 -7.07 7.96 3.19
CA VAL A 224 -5.81 8.72 3.00
C VAL A 224 -5.12 8.34 1.69
N LEU A 225 -5.06 7.06 1.34
CA LEU A 225 -4.54 6.59 0.06
C LEU A 225 -5.34 7.16 -1.13
N LEU A 226 -6.67 7.21 -1.04
CA LEU A 226 -7.52 7.81 -2.07
C LEU A 226 -7.19 9.31 -2.23
N TRP A 227 -6.92 10.01 -1.12
CA TRP A 227 -6.44 11.39 -1.17
C TRP A 227 -5.06 11.52 -1.82
N GLU A 228 -4.11 10.60 -1.54
CA GLU A 228 -2.82 10.54 -2.23
C GLU A 228 -3.00 10.36 -3.74
N VAL A 229 -3.89 9.46 -4.17
CA VAL A 229 -4.19 9.22 -5.59
C VAL A 229 -4.72 10.48 -6.26
N VAL A 230 -5.74 11.12 -5.68
CA VAL A 230 -6.36 12.32 -6.25
C VAL A 230 -5.40 13.53 -6.25
N SER A 231 -4.58 13.67 -5.22
CA SER A 231 -3.58 14.73 -5.10
C SER A 231 -2.29 14.49 -5.90
N LEU A 232 -2.24 13.41 -6.69
CA LEU A 232 -1.07 12.99 -7.47
C LEU A 232 0.18 12.81 -6.60
N GLY A 233 0.02 12.18 -5.44
CA GLY A 233 1.11 11.85 -4.52
C GLY A 233 1.54 13.00 -3.60
N GLY A 234 0.61 13.89 -3.22
CA GLY A 234 0.87 14.89 -2.19
C GLY A 234 1.13 14.23 -0.83
N THR A 235 1.89 14.89 0.05
CA THR A 235 2.11 14.39 1.41
C THR A 235 0.85 14.65 2.25
N PRO A 236 0.19 13.62 2.81
CA PRO A 236 -0.99 13.83 3.66
C PRO A 236 -0.65 14.75 4.83
N TYR A 237 -1.46 15.78 5.04
CA TYR A 237 -1.26 16.77 6.11
C TYR A 237 0.09 17.53 5.99
N CYS A 238 0.50 17.84 4.75
CA CYS A 238 1.72 18.57 4.42
C CYS A 238 1.90 19.80 5.33
N GLY A 239 3.08 19.95 5.94
CA GLY A 239 3.40 21.06 6.84
C GLY A 239 2.92 20.89 8.29
N MET A 240 2.17 19.83 8.63
CA MET A 240 1.81 19.52 10.01
C MET A 240 2.71 18.44 10.60
N THR A 241 3.03 18.56 11.89
CA THR A 241 3.75 17.55 12.66
C THR A 241 2.83 16.39 13.07
N CYS A 242 3.41 15.24 13.43
CA CYS A 242 2.67 14.12 13.99
C CYS A 242 1.96 14.49 15.30
N ALA A 243 2.56 15.34 16.15
CA ALA A 243 1.96 15.78 17.41
C ALA A 243 0.67 16.58 17.19
N GLU A 244 0.66 17.48 16.20
CA GLU A 244 -0.54 18.23 15.84
C GLU A 244 -1.67 17.32 15.33
N LEU A 245 -1.35 16.22 14.64
CA LEU A 245 -2.35 15.24 14.21
C LEU A 245 -3.02 14.54 15.39
N TYR A 246 -2.25 14.14 16.40
CA TYR A 246 -2.80 13.56 17.63
C TYR A 246 -3.80 14.51 18.31
N GLU A 247 -3.52 15.81 18.28
CA GLU A 247 -4.41 16.82 18.85
C GLU A 247 -5.63 17.09 17.96
N LYS A 248 -5.44 17.33 16.66
CA LYS A 248 -6.48 17.86 15.77
C LYS A 248 -7.49 16.81 15.29
N LEU A 249 -7.06 15.58 15.04
CA LEU A 249 -7.94 14.54 14.47
C LEU A 249 -9.13 14.19 15.38
N PRO A 250 -8.97 14.02 16.71
CA PRO A 250 -10.10 13.82 17.61
C PRO A 250 -11.09 15.00 17.65
N HIS A 251 -10.62 16.22 17.38
CA HIS A 251 -11.46 17.42 17.31
C HIS A 251 -12.11 17.65 15.93
N GLY A 252 -12.15 16.61 15.09
CA GLY A 252 -12.86 16.63 13.82
C GLY A 252 -12.07 17.18 12.63
N TYR A 253 -10.80 17.58 12.81
CA TYR A 253 -9.95 17.97 11.69
C TYR A 253 -9.74 16.79 10.73
N ARG A 254 -9.76 17.04 9.43
CA ARG A 254 -9.54 16.05 8.36
C ARG A 254 -8.75 16.70 7.23
N LEU A 255 -8.18 15.88 6.33
CA LEU A 255 -7.57 16.39 5.10
C LEU A 255 -8.58 17.24 4.33
N GLU A 256 -8.11 18.37 3.81
CA GLU A 256 -8.92 19.24 2.96
C GLU A 256 -9.18 18.59 1.60
N LYS A 257 -10.28 19.00 0.97
CA LYS A 257 -10.65 18.55 -0.38
C LYS A 257 -9.61 19.07 -1.38
N PRO A 258 -8.93 18.19 -2.16
CA PRO A 258 -8.07 18.65 -3.24
C PRO A 258 -8.86 19.49 -4.24
N LEU A 259 -8.27 20.58 -4.74
CA LEU A 259 -8.96 21.51 -5.67
C LEU A 259 -9.39 20.83 -6.97
N ASN A 260 -8.69 19.77 -7.36
CA ASN A 260 -8.99 18.95 -8.54
C ASN A 260 -10.00 17.83 -8.28
N CYS A 261 -10.58 17.72 -7.09
CA CYS A 261 -11.46 16.61 -6.70
C CYS A 261 -12.94 16.97 -6.88
N ASP A 262 -13.75 16.04 -7.36
CA ASP A 262 -15.22 16.14 -7.31
C ASP A 262 -15.75 15.90 -5.88
N ASP A 263 -16.93 16.47 -5.57
CA ASP A 263 -17.55 16.30 -4.25
C ASP A 263 -17.82 14.83 -3.92
N GLU A 264 -18.25 14.01 -4.90
CA GLU A 264 -18.60 12.61 -4.63
C GLU A 264 -17.38 11.77 -4.20
N VAL A 265 -16.22 12.04 -4.79
CA VAL A 265 -14.98 11.35 -4.41
C VAL A 265 -14.51 11.81 -3.03
N TYR A 266 -14.59 13.11 -2.75
CA TYR A 266 -14.23 13.62 -1.43
C TYR A 266 -15.19 13.16 -0.34
N ASP A 267 -16.49 13.05 -0.62
CA ASP A 267 -17.48 12.49 0.29
C ASP A 267 -17.16 11.03 0.63
N LEU A 268 -16.67 10.24 -0.34
CA LEU A 268 -16.18 8.89 -0.09
C LEU A 268 -14.97 8.89 0.86
N MET A 269 -14.00 9.81 0.68
CA MET A 269 -12.88 9.97 1.62
C MET A 269 -13.39 10.33 3.03
N ARG A 270 -14.33 11.28 3.13
CA ARG A 270 -14.91 11.73 4.41
C ARG A 270 -15.67 10.62 5.13
N GLN A 271 -16.34 9.74 4.39
CA GLN A 271 -16.96 8.54 4.94
C GLN A 271 -15.93 7.57 5.54
N CYS A 272 -14.78 7.40 4.89
CA CYS A 272 -13.66 6.59 5.41
C CYS A 272 -13.08 7.16 6.71
N TRP A 273 -13.14 8.47 6.92
CA TRP A 273 -12.61 9.14 8.12
C TRP A 273 -13.67 9.49 9.19
N ARG A 274 -14.81 8.80 9.19
CA ARG A 274 -15.76 8.89 10.31
C ARG A 274 -15.08 8.49 11.61
N GLU A 275 -15.36 9.23 12.67
CA GLU A 275 -14.73 9.02 13.99
C GLU A 275 -15.04 7.61 14.51
N LYS A 276 -16.32 7.23 14.50
CA LYS A 276 -16.77 5.90 14.89
C LYS A 276 -16.41 4.87 13.81
N PRO A 277 -15.58 3.85 14.13
CA PRO A 277 -15.12 2.88 13.13
C PRO A 277 -16.26 2.12 12.44
N TYR A 278 -17.32 1.78 13.18
CA TYR A 278 -18.47 1.03 12.67
C TYR A 278 -19.40 1.84 11.75
N GLU A 279 -19.21 3.17 11.65
CA GLU A 279 -19.95 4.00 10.69
C GLU A 279 -19.20 4.15 9.36
N ARG A 280 -17.96 3.66 9.26
CA ARG A 280 -17.16 3.71 8.02
C ARG A 280 -17.69 2.67 7.01
N PRO A 281 -17.57 2.93 5.69
CA PRO A 281 -17.99 1.98 4.68
C PRO A 281 -17.06 0.75 4.68
N SER A 282 -17.60 -0.42 4.36
CA SER A 282 -16.79 -1.59 4.02
C SER A 282 -16.07 -1.40 2.68
N PHE A 283 -15.00 -2.17 2.44
CA PHE A 283 -14.30 -2.15 1.16
C PHE A 283 -15.20 -2.53 -0.03
N SER A 284 -16.16 -3.45 0.14
CA SER A 284 -17.13 -3.74 -0.91
C SER A 284 -18.00 -2.52 -1.27
N GLN A 285 -18.43 -1.72 -0.28
CA GLN A 285 -19.23 -0.51 -0.52
C GLN A 285 -18.41 0.60 -1.19
N ILE A 286 -17.13 0.73 -0.81
CA ILE A 286 -16.18 1.62 -1.47
C ILE A 286 -16.03 1.22 -2.94
N LEU A 287 -15.81 -0.07 -3.22
CA LEU A 287 -15.66 -0.59 -4.58
C LEU A 287 -16.90 -0.35 -5.43
N VAL A 288 -18.10 -0.59 -4.90
CA VAL A 288 -19.37 -0.30 -5.58
C VAL A 288 -19.47 1.18 -5.95
N SER A 289 -19.09 2.07 -5.03
CA SER A 289 -19.14 3.52 -5.24
C SER A 289 -18.17 3.94 -6.36
N LEU A 290 -16.96 3.41 -6.36
CA LEU A 290 -15.95 3.68 -7.39
C LEU A 290 -16.33 3.11 -8.76
N ASN A 291 -16.89 1.89 -8.81
CA ASN A 291 -17.35 1.30 -10.06
C ASN A 291 -18.48 2.11 -10.69
N ARG A 292 -19.43 2.61 -9.89
CA ARG A 292 -20.45 3.54 -10.40
C ARG A 292 -19.81 4.79 -11.00
N MET A 293 -18.85 5.41 -10.31
CA MET A 293 -18.14 6.58 -10.85
C MET A 293 -17.38 6.26 -12.15
N LEU A 294 -16.81 5.06 -12.26
CA LEU A 294 -16.10 4.60 -13.47
C LEU A 294 -17.03 4.35 -14.66
N GLU A 295 -18.30 4.02 -14.42
CA GLU A 295 -19.31 3.79 -15.46
C GLU A 295 -19.92 5.10 -15.99
N GLU A 296 -19.84 6.18 -15.21
CA GLU A 296 -20.33 7.49 -15.60
C GLU A 296 -19.37 8.21 -16.56
N ARG A 297 -19.92 9.01 -17.49
CA ARG A 297 -19.12 9.85 -18.40
C ARG A 297 -18.64 11.16 -17.75
N LYS A 298 -18.75 11.27 -16.43
CA LYS A 298 -18.37 12.43 -15.63
C LYS A 298 -16.87 12.37 -15.29
N THR A 299 -16.19 13.51 -15.36
CA THR A 299 -14.81 13.64 -14.86
C THR A 299 -14.85 13.91 -13.36
N TYR A 300 -14.24 13.03 -12.57
CA TYR A 300 -14.22 13.13 -11.11
C TYR A 300 -12.91 13.70 -10.54
N VAL A 301 -11.83 13.65 -11.32
CA VAL A 301 -10.55 14.26 -10.99
C VAL A 301 -10.13 15.16 -12.15
N ASN A 302 -10.12 16.48 -11.91
CA ASN A 302 -9.78 17.47 -12.90
C ASN A 302 -8.25 17.58 -13.06
N THR A 303 -7.73 17.10 -14.19
CA THR A 303 -6.29 17.19 -14.49
C THR A 303 -5.94 18.37 -15.41
N THR A 304 -6.87 19.29 -15.67
CA THR A 304 -6.64 20.45 -16.54
C THR A 304 -5.90 21.57 -15.80
N LEU A 305 -4.94 22.22 -16.48
CA LEU A 305 -4.27 23.41 -15.96
C LEU A 305 -5.19 24.63 -15.99
N TYR A 306 -5.08 25.48 -14.97
CA TYR A 306 -5.79 26.75 -14.87
C TYR A 306 -4.90 27.83 -14.23
N GLU A 307 -5.33 29.10 -14.28
CA GLU A 307 -4.58 30.21 -13.72
C GLU A 307 -4.36 30.00 -12.21
N LYS A 308 -3.10 30.07 -11.75
CA LYS A 308 -2.69 29.79 -10.35
C LYS A 308 -2.89 28.33 -9.90
N PHE A 309 -2.90 27.38 -10.84
CA PHE A 309 -2.83 25.95 -10.50
C PHE A 309 -1.61 25.66 -9.59
N THR A 310 -1.82 24.84 -8.56
CA THR A 310 -0.76 24.30 -7.71
C THR A 310 -1.06 22.84 -7.38
N TYR A 311 -0.02 22.01 -7.31
CA TYR A 311 -0.17 20.67 -6.76
C TYR A 311 -0.26 20.72 -5.23
N ALA A 312 -0.82 19.65 -4.65
CA ALA A 312 -0.62 19.40 -3.23
C ALA A 312 0.87 19.28 -2.91
N GLY A 313 1.28 19.91 -1.82
CA GLY A 313 2.68 19.96 -1.38
C GLY A 313 3.27 18.58 -1.11
N ILE A 314 4.58 18.47 -1.32
CA ILE A 314 5.39 17.31 -0.94
C ILE A 314 6.36 17.77 0.14
N ASP A 315 6.34 17.10 1.29
CA ASP A 315 7.23 17.34 2.41
C ASP A 315 8.19 16.17 2.57
N CYS A 316 9.34 16.25 1.90
CA CYS A 316 10.36 15.19 1.93
C CYS A 316 10.88 14.92 3.36
N SER A 317 10.91 15.93 4.22
CA SER A 317 11.39 15.77 5.60
C SER A 317 10.44 14.91 6.44
N ALA A 318 9.13 15.02 6.18
CA ALA A 318 8.12 14.18 6.82
C ALA A 318 8.14 12.73 6.31
N GLU A 319 8.63 12.49 5.09
CA GLU A 319 8.69 11.17 4.46
C GLU A 319 9.92 10.37 4.92
N GLU A 320 11.04 11.04 5.16
CA GLU A 320 12.25 10.43 5.74
C GLU A 320 12.10 10.10 7.23
N ALA A 321 11.19 10.79 7.93
CA ALA A 321 10.89 10.58 9.35
C ALA A 321 9.91 9.42 9.62
N GLY A 322 9.30 8.85 8.57
CA GLY A 322 8.34 7.75 8.61
C GLY A 322 8.93 6.38 8.91
#